data_AF-A0A6L9IN28-F1
#
_entry.id   AF-A0A6L9IN28-F1
#
_cell.length_a   1.000
_cell.length_b   1.000
_cell.length_c   1.000
_cell.angle_alpha   90.00
_cell.angle_beta   90.00
_cell.angle_gamma   90.00
#
_symmetry.space_group_name_H-M   'P 1'
#
loop_
_entity.id
_entity.type
_entity.pdbx_description
1 polymer ?
#
loop_
_entity_poly.entity_id
_entity_poly.type
_entity_poly.pdbx_seq_one_letter_code
_entity_poly.pdbx_strand_id
1 'polypeptide(L)'
;MANWFEQHVLQPGHRRPQRQIAALATLVLVVGIIIGALYLSQSSATSTLGRQLEEMIEIRNNLEQQNEQLRAEIASLRSVPRLLERAAELGFAPANRDEIEYLVIDGYNPNRETLVIDVEPEAEPLPVYDESFTGWVQQQWDLFRVEIEAFTSRGATP
;
A
#
# COMPACT_ATOMS: atom_id res chain seq x y z
N MET A 1 -57.91 27.15 69.12
CA MET A 1 -57.65 26.03 68.19
C MET A 1 -58.07 26.52 66.81
N ALA A 2 -57.32 27.37 66.09
CA ALA A 2 -55.97 27.24 65.49
C ALA A 2 -55.87 26.02 64.55
N ASN A 3 -55.57 26.10 63.24
CA ASN A 3 -55.25 27.18 62.32
C ASN A 3 -55.61 26.73 60.87
N TRP A 4 -55.99 27.71 60.05
CA TRP A 4 -55.83 27.73 58.59
C TRP A 4 -54.41 27.38 58.17
N PHE A 5 -54.20 26.56 57.13
CA PHE A 5 -53.11 26.62 56.13
C PHE A 5 -53.49 25.66 54.99
N GLU A 6 -53.92 26.20 53.84
CA GLU A 6 -53.07 26.26 52.62
C GLU A 6 -52.87 24.87 52.01
N GLN A 7 -53.53 24.59 50.88
CA GLN A 7 -52.90 24.57 49.55
C GLN A 7 -51.69 23.63 49.52
N HIS A 8 -51.64 22.70 48.57
CA HIS A 8 -50.48 22.43 47.70
C HIS A 8 -50.88 21.29 46.77
N VAL A 9 -51.39 21.70 45.61
CA VAL A 9 -51.49 20.88 44.42
C VAL A 9 -50.06 20.53 44.02
N LEU A 10 -49.60 19.32 44.33
CA LEU A 10 -48.29 18.87 43.86
C LEU A 10 -48.45 18.26 42.47
N GLN A 11 -48.27 19.14 41.50
CA GLN A 11 -47.90 18.86 40.12
C GLN A 11 -46.74 17.84 40.08
N PRO A 12 -46.82 16.74 39.33
CA PRO A 12 -45.65 15.89 39.09
C PRO A 12 -44.67 16.62 38.17
N GLY A 13 -43.65 17.21 38.77
CA GLY A 13 -42.50 17.79 38.08
C GLY A 13 -41.74 16.75 37.26
N HIS A 14 -41.88 16.86 35.95
CA HIS A 14 -40.91 16.60 34.88
C HIS A 14 -39.58 15.88 35.26
N ARG A 15 -39.63 14.58 35.58
CA ARG A 15 -38.43 13.72 35.61
C ARG A 15 -38.04 13.31 34.19
N ARG A 16 -37.37 14.18 33.44
CA ARG A 16 -36.76 13.81 32.14
C ARG A 16 -35.27 14.18 31.90
N PRO A 17 -34.50 14.87 32.77
CA PRO A 17 -33.09 15.09 32.47
C PRO A 17 -32.11 14.01 32.97
N GLN A 18 -32.49 13.13 33.92
CA GLN A 18 -31.52 12.19 34.52
C GLN A 18 -31.04 11.07 33.60
N ARG A 19 -31.91 10.56 32.70
CA ARG A 19 -31.52 9.51 31.75
C ARG A 19 -30.55 10.01 30.68
N GLN A 20 -30.63 11.29 30.33
CA GLN A 20 -29.76 11.91 29.32
C GLN A 20 -28.32 12.07 29.83
N ILE A 21 -28.16 12.45 31.11
CA ILE A 21 -26.83 12.55 31.73
C ILE A 21 -26.17 11.18 31.84
N ALA A 22 -26.92 10.16 32.25
CA ALA A 22 -26.41 8.79 32.33
C ALA A 22 -25.99 8.25 30.94
N ALA A 23 -26.77 8.53 29.89
CA ALA A 23 -26.46 8.15 28.52
C ALA A 23 -25.22 8.88 27.97
N LEU A 24 -25.06 10.17 28.27
CA LEU A 24 -23.88 10.94 27.88
C LEU A 24 -22.60 10.43 28.57
N ALA A 25 -22.69 10.12 29.87
CA ALA A 25 -21.54 9.59 30.61
C ALA A 25 -21.09 8.23 30.08
N THR A 26 -22.03 7.35 29.73
CA THR A 26 -21.71 6.05 29.12
C THR A 26 -21.14 6.20 27.72
N LEU A 27 -21.64 7.14 26.90
CA LEU A 27 -21.06 7.44 25.58
C LEU A 27 -19.59 7.88 25.70
N VAL A 28 -19.29 8.84 26.60
CA VAL A 28 -17.92 9.33 26.80
C VAL A 28 -17.00 8.22 27.27
N LEU A 29 -17.48 7.34 28.17
CA LEU A 29 -16.72 6.18 28.62
C LEU A 29 -16.37 5.23 27.47
N VAL A 30 -17.35 4.89 26.62
CA VAL A 30 -17.16 4.00 25.46
C VAL A 30 -16.18 4.62 24.46
N VAL A 31 -16.33 5.92 24.16
CA VAL A 31 -15.40 6.64 23.27
C VAL A 31 -13.98 6.65 23.86
N GLY A 32 -13.84 6.88 25.16
CA GLY A 32 -12.54 6.82 25.85
C GLY A 32 -11.90 5.43 25.77
N ILE A 33 -12.68 4.37 25.93
CA ILE A 33 -12.21 2.98 25.79
C ILE A 33 -11.79 2.69 24.35
N ILE A 34 -12.54 3.16 23.34
CA ILE A 34 -12.18 2.99 21.93
C ILE A 34 -10.87 3.70 21.60
N ILE A 35 -10.71 4.96 22.04
CA ILE A 35 -9.47 5.73 21.86
C ILE A 35 -8.30 5.04 22.58
N GLY A 36 -8.52 4.57 23.81
CA GLY A 36 -7.50 3.84 24.57
C GLY A 36 -7.10 2.52 23.91
N ALA A 37 -8.06 1.75 23.41
CA ALA A 37 -7.82 0.51 22.70
C ALA A 37 -7.08 0.74 21.37
N LEU A 38 -7.43 1.81 20.64
CA LEU A 38 -6.72 2.23 19.43
C LEU A 38 -5.26 2.59 19.72
N TYR A 39 -5.04 3.38 20.77
CA TYR A 39 -3.69 3.75 21.19
C TYR A 39 -2.86 2.52 21.59
N LEU A 40 -3.49 1.56 22.29
CA LEU A 40 -2.84 0.31 22.68
C LEU A 40 -2.57 -0.61 21.47
N SER A 41 -3.48 -0.66 20.50
CA SER A 41 -3.32 -1.42 19.25
C SER A 41 -2.20 -0.85 18.38
N GLN A 42 -2.01 0.48 18.39
CA GLN A 42 -0.90 1.15 17.72
C GLN A 42 0.46 0.75 18.35
N SER A 43 0.48 0.53 19.67
CA SER A 43 1.68 0.10 20.40
C SER A 43 2.10 -1.35 20.14
N SER A 44 1.16 -2.28 19.88
CA SER A 44 1.46 -3.70 19.75
C SER A 44 1.74 -4.16 18.31
N ALA A 45 1.09 -3.54 17.32
CA ALA A 45 1.28 -3.88 15.91
C ALA A 45 2.71 -3.57 15.39
N THR A 46 3.39 -2.61 16.00
CA THR A 46 4.66 -2.05 15.50
C THR A 46 5.86 -3.00 15.63
N SER A 47 5.86 -3.94 16.58
CA SER A 47 7.08 -4.76 16.84
C SER A 47 7.27 -5.92 15.85
N THR A 48 6.21 -6.64 15.50
CA THR A 48 6.30 -7.78 14.57
C THR A 48 6.30 -7.31 13.12
N LEU A 49 5.47 -6.32 12.77
CA LEU A 49 5.47 -5.71 11.44
C LEU A 49 6.80 -5.02 11.15
N GLY A 50 7.39 -4.30 12.12
CA GLY A 50 8.69 -3.66 11.95
C GLY A 50 9.80 -4.66 11.63
N ARG A 51 9.80 -5.84 12.28
CA ARG A 51 10.80 -6.88 12.00
C ARG A 51 10.62 -7.51 10.61
N GLN A 52 9.39 -7.78 10.22
CA GLN A 52 9.11 -8.32 8.88
C GLN A 52 9.47 -7.30 7.80
N LEU A 53 9.18 -6.02 8.03
CA LEU A 53 9.55 -4.94 7.12
C LEU A 53 11.07 -4.79 7.01
N GLU A 54 11.79 -4.87 8.12
CA GLU A 54 13.26 -4.86 8.11
C GLU A 54 13.83 -6.06 7.32
N GLU A 55 13.30 -7.27 7.55
CA GLU A 55 13.68 -8.47 6.81
C GLU A 55 13.41 -8.31 5.29
N MET A 56 12.26 -7.75 4.92
CA MET A 56 11.94 -7.47 3.51
C MET A 56 12.86 -6.42 2.89
N ILE A 57 13.24 -5.38 3.65
CA ILE A 57 14.22 -4.37 3.21
C ILE A 57 15.60 -5.01 3.02
N GLU A 58 16.03 -5.87 3.93
CA GLU A 58 17.29 -6.61 3.80
C GLU A 58 17.29 -7.50 2.55
N ILE A 59 16.20 -8.26 2.31
CA ILE A 59 16.04 -9.08 1.10
C ILE A 59 16.09 -8.22 -0.15
N ARG A 60 15.36 -7.10 -0.18
CA ARG A 60 15.35 -6.14 -1.31
C ARG A 60 16.77 -5.66 -1.61
N ASN A 61 17.48 -5.19 -0.59
CA ASN A 61 18.83 -4.63 -0.76
C ASN A 61 19.82 -5.70 -1.25
N ASN A 62 19.69 -6.93 -0.77
CA ASN A 62 20.50 -8.05 -1.23
C ASN A 62 20.25 -8.36 -2.71
N LEU A 63 18.99 -8.38 -3.14
CA LEU A 63 18.61 -8.61 -4.55
C LEU A 63 19.08 -7.47 -5.47
N GLU A 64 19.01 -6.21 -5.02
CA GLU A 64 19.54 -5.08 -5.79
C GLU A 64 21.06 -5.20 -5.99
N GLN A 65 21.79 -5.55 -4.93
CA GLN A 65 23.24 -5.74 -5.03
C GLN A 65 23.61 -6.88 -5.99
N GLN A 66 22.90 -8.01 -5.94
CA GLN A 66 23.09 -9.12 -6.88
C GLN A 66 22.81 -8.70 -8.33
N ASN A 67 21.74 -7.93 -8.57
CA ASN A 67 21.42 -7.43 -9.90
C ASN A 67 22.51 -6.53 -10.46
N GLU A 68 23.03 -5.59 -9.66
CA GLU A 68 24.11 -4.70 -10.09
C GLU A 68 25.41 -5.47 -10.38
N GLN A 69 25.71 -6.51 -9.58
CA GLN A 69 26.83 -7.40 -9.85
C GLN A 69 26.67 -8.13 -11.20
N LEU A 70 25.49 -8.71 -11.46
CA LEU A 70 25.20 -9.40 -12.71
C LEU A 70 25.25 -8.45 -13.91
N ARG A 71 24.74 -7.22 -13.76
CA ARG A 71 24.83 -6.19 -14.81
C ARG A 71 26.28 -5.87 -15.15
N ALA A 72 27.14 -5.70 -14.15
CA ALA A 72 28.57 -5.48 -14.35
C ALA A 72 29.23 -6.67 -15.04
N GLU A 73 28.89 -7.91 -14.65
CA GLU A 73 29.41 -9.12 -15.28
C GLU A 73 28.99 -9.22 -16.76
N ILE A 74 27.70 -9.02 -17.06
CA ILE A 74 27.18 -9.01 -18.44
C ILE A 74 27.89 -7.96 -19.28
N ALA A 75 28.09 -6.75 -18.74
CA ALA A 75 28.82 -5.70 -19.43
C ALA A 75 30.28 -6.11 -19.71
N SER A 76 30.94 -6.77 -18.74
CA SER A 76 32.30 -7.29 -18.91
C SER A 76 32.38 -8.38 -20.00
N LEU A 77 31.37 -9.26 -20.08
CA LEU A 77 31.31 -10.36 -21.05
C LEU A 77 30.98 -9.86 -22.45
N ARG A 78 30.14 -8.82 -22.57
CA ARG A 78 29.78 -8.18 -23.84
C ARG A 78 30.82 -7.16 -24.32
N SER A 79 31.87 -6.92 -23.55
CA SER A 79 32.87 -5.91 -23.90
C SER A 79 33.57 -6.28 -25.22
N VAL A 80 33.60 -5.32 -26.15
CA VAL A 80 34.26 -5.46 -27.46
C VAL A 80 35.71 -5.97 -27.34
N PRO A 81 36.52 -5.53 -26.36
CA PRO A 81 37.88 -6.05 -26.19
C PRO A 81 37.93 -7.57 -25.95
N ARG A 82 37.03 -8.11 -25.13
CA ARG A 82 36.98 -9.55 -24.83
C ARG A 82 36.51 -10.37 -26.02
N LEU A 83 35.57 -9.82 -26.79
CA LEU A 83 35.13 -10.38 -28.07
C LEU A 83 36.29 -10.43 -29.09
N LEU A 84 37.08 -9.35 -29.19
CA LEU A 84 38.23 -9.28 -30.07
C LEU A 84 39.36 -10.24 -29.63
N GLU A 85 39.63 -10.31 -28.33
CA GLU A 85 40.60 -11.25 -27.75
C GLU A 85 40.20 -12.69 -28.07
N ARG A 86 38.92 -13.06 -27.82
CA ARG A 86 38.42 -14.39 -28.14
C ARG A 86 38.44 -14.69 -29.64
N ALA A 87 38.13 -13.70 -30.47
CA ALA A 87 38.22 -13.84 -31.92
C ALA A 87 39.68 -14.12 -32.36
N ALA A 88 40.65 -13.40 -31.78
CA ALA A 88 42.06 -13.64 -32.05
C ALA A 88 42.52 -15.04 -31.59
N GLU A 89 42.10 -15.51 -30.40
CA GLU A 89 42.38 -16.87 -29.93
C GLU A 89 41.81 -17.97 -30.85
N LEU A 90 40.67 -17.69 -31.48
CA LEU A 90 40.02 -18.59 -32.45
C LEU A 90 40.65 -18.49 -33.85
N GLY A 91 41.67 -17.64 -34.04
CA GLY A 91 42.39 -17.47 -35.31
C GLY A 91 41.71 -16.50 -36.27
N PHE A 92 40.71 -15.74 -35.83
CA PHE A 92 40.17 -14.65 -36.64
C PHE A 92 41.17 -13.49 -36.67
N ALA A 93 41.30 -12.87 -37.84
CA ALA A 93 42.09 -11.67 -38.06
C ALA A 93 41.24 -10.62 -38.79
N PRO A 94 41.61 -9.33 -38.72
CA PRO A 94 40.97 -8.30 -39.54
C PRO A 94 41.09 -8.66 -41.03
N ALA A 95 39.96 -8.61 -41.76
CA ALA A 95 39.94 -8.90 -43.18
C ALA A 95 40.69 -7.82 -43.97
N ASN A 96 41.55 -8.24 -44.90
CA ASN A 96 42.20 -7.33 -45.84
C ASN A 96 41.24 -6.89 -46.94
N ARG A 97 41.56 -5.79 -47.63
CA ARG A 97 40.72 -5.27 -48.72
C ARG A 97 40.44 -6.31 -49.80
N ASP A 98 41.37 -7.23 -50.00
CA ASP A 98 41.32 -8.28 -51.04
C ASP A 98 40.45 -9.49 -50.62
N GLU A 99 40.07 -9.57 -49.34
CA GLU A 99 39.26 -10.65 -48.75
C GLU A 99 37.80 -10.24 -48.53
N ILE A 100 37.46 -8.98 -48.83
CA ILE A 100 36.12 -8.41 -48.62
C ILE A 100 35.34 -8.46 -49.93
N GLU A 101 34.26 -9.26 -49.95
CA GLU A 101 33.30 -9.29 -51.05
C GLU A 101 32.12 -8.38 -50.75
N TYR A 102 31.78 -7.49 -51.69
CA TYR A 102 30.67 -6.56 -51.55
C TYR A 102 29.43 -7.11 -52.26
N LEU A 103 28.36 -7.32 -51.50
CA LEU A 103 27.09 -7.81 -52.02
C LEU A 103 26.10 -6.65 -52.13
N VAL A 104 25.57 -6.42 -53.33
CA VAL A 104 24.54 -5.40 -53.58
C VAL A 104 23.19 -5.96 -53.15
N ILE A 105 22.57 -5.33 -52.16
CA ILE A 105 21.24 -5.70 -51.69
C ILE A 105 20.22 -4.79 -52.36
N ASP A 106 19.39 -5.36 -53.23
CA ASP A 106 18.32 -4.64 -53.90
C ASP A 106 17.34 -4.04 -52.88
N GLY A 107 17.04 -2.75 -53.02
CA GLY A 107 16.16 -2.01 -52.12
C GLY A 107 16.80 -1.54 -50.81
N TYR A 108 18.12 -1.70 -50.62
CA TYR A 108 18.82 -1.12 -49.47
C TYR A 108 18.78 0.41 -49.51
N ASN A 109 18.13 1.02 -48.52
CA ASN A 109 18.13 2.46 -48.31
C ASN A 109 18.98 2.79 -47.07
N PRO A 110 20.20 3.36 -47.21
CA PRO A 110 21.05 3.71 -46.08
C PRO A 110 20.46 4.83 -45.20
N ASN A 111 19.49 5.58 -45.73
CA ASN A 111 18.79 6.65 -45.02
C ASN A 111 17.41 6.22 -44.52
N ARG A 112 17.18 4.90 -44.34
CA ARG A 112 15.93 4.44 -43.73
C ARG A 112 15.84 4.99 -42.30
N GLU A 113 14.67 5.51 -41.95
CA GLU A 113 14.40 5.87 -40.55
C GLU A 113 14.56 4.60 -39.71
N THR A 114 15.40 4.66 -38.68
CA THR A 114 15.53 3.57 -37.73
C THR A 114 14.18 3.35 -37.09
N LEU A 115 13.54 2.22 -37.39
CA LEU A 115 12.39 1.75 -36.62
C LEU A 115 12.91 1.42 -35.22
N VAL A 116 12.92 2.42 -34.34
CA VAL A 116 13.03 2.21 -32.90
C VAL A 116 11.73 1.53 -32.54
N ILE A 117 11.74 0.20 -32.52
CA ILE A 117 10.67 -0.55 -31.88
C ILE A 117 10.84 -0.22 -30.41
N ASP A 118 10.01 0.70 -29.93
CA ASP A 118 9.86 0.93 -28.50
C ASP A 118 9.20 -0.34 -27.96
N VAL A 119 10.03 -1.27 -27.48
CA VAL A 119 9.55 -2.41 -26.71
C VAL A 119 9.16 -1.82 -25.37
N GLU A 120 7.98 -1.19 -25.32
CA GLU A 120 7.37 -0.80 -24.07
C GLU A 120 7.23 -2.09 -23.26
N PRO A 121 7.99 -2.27 -22.17
CA PRO A 121 7.79 -3.44 -21.34
C PRO A 121 6.33 -3.42 -20.93
N GLU A 122 5.62 -4.51 -21.18
CA GLU A 122 4.24 -4.69 -20.73
C GLU A 122 4.29 -4.71 -19.20
N ALA A 123 4.28 -3.51 -18.61
CA ALA A 123 4.32 -3.31 -17.19
C ALA A 123 2.93 -3.70 -16.69
N GLU A 124 2.82 -4.91 -16.16
CA GLU A 124 1.60 -5.31 -15.47
C GLU A 124 1.27 -4.24 -14.43
N PRO A 125 0.05 -3.68 -14.44
CA PRO A 125 -0.32 -2.66 -13.47
C PRO A 125 -0.20 -3.27 -12.09
N LEU A 126 0.79 -2.81 -11.32
CA LEU A 126 0.96 -3.22 -9.95
C LEU A 126 -0.35 -2.91 -9.21
N PRO A 127 -0.88 -3.86 -8.42
CA PRO A 127 -2.07 -3.60 -7.63
C PRO A 127 -1.84 -2.37 -6.75
N VAL A 128 -2.73 -1.39 -6.90
CA VAL A 128 -2.75 -0.17 -6.07
C VAL A 128 -3.24 -0.57 -4.68
N TYR A 129 -2.31 -0.84 -3.77
CA TYR A 129 -2.60 -1.00 -2.36
C TYR A 129 -2.73 0.38 -1.72
N ASP A 130 -3.96 0.83 -1.46
CA ASP A 130 -4.23 2.05 -0.69
C ASP A 130 -4.14 1.70 0.81
N GLU A 131 -2.93 1.67 1.35
CA GLU A 131 -2.64 1.44 2.78
C GLU A 131 -3.02 2.65 3.66
N SER A 132 -4.03 3.43 3.29
CA SER A 132 -4.36 4.67 3.99
C SER A 132 -5.25 4.44 5.21
N PHE A 133 -4.92 5.16 6.29
CA PHE A 133 -5.71 5.25 7.52
C PHE A 133 -7.19 5.54 7.25
N THR A 134 -7.48 6.34 6.21
CA THR A 134 -8.82 6.69 5.79
C THR A 134 -9.65 5.47 5.39
N GLY A 135 -9.07 4.53 4.62
CA GLY A 135 -9.73 3.29 4.25
C GLY A 135 -10.10 2.41 5.45
N TRP A 136 -9.19 2.28 6.41
CA TRP A 136 -9.47 1.59 7.67
C TRP A 136 -10.58 2.27 8.48
N VAL A 137 -10.60 3.61 8.56
CA VAL A 137 -11.65 4.37 9.26
C VAL A 137 -13.02 4.16 8.63
N GLN A 138 -13.13 4.15 7.30
CA GLN A 138 -14.40 3.86 6.61
C GLN A 138 -14.91 2.47 6.96
N GLN A 139 -14.04 1.45 6.95
CA GLN A 139 -14.42 0.09 7.30
C GLN A 139 -14.94 -0.03 8.73
N GLN A 140 -14.32 0.66 9.70
CA GLN A 140 -14.79 0.68 11.08
C GLN A 140 -16.13 1.42 11.23
N TRP A 141 -16.34 2.51 10.49
CA TRP A 141 -17.62 3.23 10.46
C TRP A 141 -18.77 2.38 9.91
N ASP A 142 -18.48 1.54 8.92
CA ASP A 142 -19.48 0.65 8.34
C ASP A 142 -19.87 -0.46 9.31
N LEU A 143 -18.91 -1.06 10.01
CA LEU A 143 -19.17 -2.06 11.05
C LEU A 143 -20.01 -1.49 12.21
N PHE A 144 -19.70 -0.27 12.65
CA PHE A 144 -20.47 0.42 13.70
C PHE A 144 -21.93 0.68 13.29
N ARG A 145 -22.17 1.07 12.03
CA ARG A 145 -23.53 1.31 11.53
C ARG A 145 -24.37 0.04 11.53
N VAL A 146 -23.78 -1.09 11.12
CA VAL A 146 -24.45 -2.40 11.12
C VAL A 146 -24.87 -2.81 12.55
N GLU A 147 -24.01 -2.58 13.54
CA GLU A 147 -24.29 -2.88 14.95
C GLU A 147 -25.45 -2.02 15.50
N ILE A 148 -25.47 -0.72 15.17
CA ILE A 148 -26.57 0.19 15.56
C ILE A 148 -27.89 -0.26 14.96
N GLU A 149 -27.89 -0.60 13.67
CA GLU A 149 -29.09 -1.02 12.96
C GLU A 149 -29.62 -2.35 13.50
N ALA A 150 -28.73 -3.27 13.88
CA ALA A 150 -29.08 -4.51 14.56
C ALA A 150 -29.61 -4.30 15.98
N PHE A 151 -29.26 -3.20 16.66
CA PHE A 151 -29.79 -2.86 17.98
C PHE A 151 -31.15 -2.17 17.89
N THR A 152 -31.34 -1.27 16.93
CA THR A 152 -32.62 -0.58 16.71
C THR A 152 -33.68 -1.52 16.15
N SER A 153 -33.31 -2.49 15.31
CA SER A 153 -34.22 -3.54 14.83
C SER A 153 -34.68 -4.49 15.94
N ARG A 154 -33.84 -4.69 16.98
CA ARG A 154 -34.14 -5.57 18.13
C ARG A 154 -35.05 -4.91 19.17
N GLY A 155 -35.22 -3.58 19.11
CA GLY A 155 -36.16 -2.82 19.95
C GLY A 155 -37.57 -2.70 19.36
N ALA A 156 -37.81 -3.23 18.15
CA ALA A 156 -39.06 -3.10 17.41
C ALA A 156 -39.77 -4.47 17.26
N THR A 157 -40.07 -5.12 18.37
CA THR A 157 -41.07 -6.20 18.41
C THR A 157 -41.99 -5.97 19.62
N PRO A 158 -43.31 -5.77 19.41
CA PRO A 158 -44.29 -5.63 20.49
C PRO A 158 -44.47 -6.92 21.29
#